data_AF-A0A959DYS9-F1
#
_entry.id   AF-A0A959DYS9-F1
#
_cell.length_a   1.000
_cell.length_b   1.000
_cell.length_c   1.000
_cell.angle_alpha   90.00
_cell.angle_beta   90.00
_cell.angle_gamma   90.00
#
_symmetry.space_group_name_H-M   'P 1'
#
loop_
_entity.id
_entity.type
_entity.pdbx_description
1 polymer ?
#
loop_
_entity_poly.entity_id
_entity_poly.type
_entity_poly.pdbx_seq_one_letter_code
_entity_poly.pdbx_strand_id
1 'polypeptide(L)'
;MKAPTNENFKIPKGTGLLLAIALTSVMALTVFALSNNFVVTVAASTPVGVTLGIELEQRFRGGERNLSSRTAKVLLGLLLLGIILFFAIISFLKFT
;
A
#
# COMPACT_ATOMS: atom_id res chain seq x y z
N MET A 1 3.04 -39.28 -16.14
CA MET A 1 3.55 -37.96 -15.68
C MET A 1 2.36 -37.17 -15.14
N LYS A 2 2.35 -36.83 -13.85
CA LYS A 2 1.28 -36.00 -13.24
C LYS A 2 1.60 -34.52 -13.51
N ALA A 3 0.65 -33.79 -14.09
CA ALA A 3 0.77 -32.36 -14.34
C ALA A 3 0.97 -31.56 -13.03
N PRO A 4 1.72 -30.45 -13.04
CA PRO A 4 1.97 -29.66 -11.85
C PRO A 4 0.65 -29.07 -11.34
N THR A 5 0.37 -29.32 -10.07
CA THR A 5 -0.75 -28.75 -9.33
C THR A 5 -0.67 -27.23 -9.38
N ASN A 6 -1.70 -26.58 -9.95
CA ASN A 6 -1.93 -25.15 -9.78
C ASN A 6 -1.98 -24.86 -8.27
N GLU A 7 -0.88 -24.33 -7.75
CA GLU A 7 -0.82 -23.82 -6.38
C GLU A 7 -1.81 -22.65 -6.29
N ASN A 8 -2.99 -22.95 -5.75
CA ASN A 8 -3.96 -21.94 -5.36
C ASN A 8 -3.30 -21.03 -4.32
N PHE A 9 -2.69 -19.94 -4.79
CA PHE A 9 -2.04 -18.92 -3.97
C PHE A 9 -3.12 -18.25 -3.10
N LYS A 10 -3.29 -18.75 -1.88
CA LYS A 10 -4.17 -18.13 -0.89
C LYS A 10 -3.46 -16.91 -0.33
N ILE A 11 -4.04 -15.73 -0.53
CA ILE A 11 -3.55 -14.49 0.05
C ILE A 11 -3.51 -14.65 1.59
N PRO A 12 -2.35 -14.49 2.23
CA PRO A 12 -2.24 -14.67 3.67
C PRO A 12 -3.04 -13.58 4.42
N LYS A 13 -3.62 -13.97 5.56
CA LYS A 13 -4.28 -13.03 6.48
C LYS A 13 -3.30 -11.92 6.87
N GLY A 14 -3.76 -10.67 6.90
CA GLY A 14 -2.91 -9.51 7.18
C GLY A 14 -2.30 -8.84 5.94
N THR A 15 -2.51 -9.37 4.72
CA THR A 15 -2.01 -8.72 3.49
C THR A 15 -2.65 -7.35 3.28
N GLY A 16 -3.93 -7.18 3.63
CA GLY A 16 -4.60 -5.89 3.53
C GLY A 16 -4.06 -4.88 4.53
N LEU A 17 -3.76 -5.35 5.73
CA LEU A 17 -3.12 -4.55 6.78
C LEU A 17 -1.70 -4.12 6.38
N LEU A 18 -0.90 -5.02 5.80
CA LEU A 18 0.43 -4.70 5.28
C LEU A 18 0.39 -3.68 4.13
N LEU A 19 -0.56 -3.83 3.20
CA LEU A 19 -0.73 -2.88 2.10
C LEU A 19 -1.16 -1.50 2.62
N ALA A 20 -2.04 -1.47 3.62
CA ALA A 20 -2.45 -0.23 4.25
C ALA A 20 -1.31 0.46 4.99
N ILE A 21 -0.45 -0.28 5.71
CA ILE A 21 0.74 0.28 6.35
C ILE A 21 1.65 0.94 5.31
N ALA A 22 1.86 0.28 4.16
CA ALA A 22 2.65 0.84 3.06
C ALA A 22 2.04 2.12 2.48
N LEU A 23 0.72 2.17 2.29
CA LEU A 23 0.04 3.38 1.82
C LEU A 23 0.09 4.50 2.85
N THR A 24 -0.11 4.16 4.13
CA THR A 24 -0.11 5.12 5.24
C THR A 24 1.25 5.73 5.45
N SER A 25 2.33 4.95 5.29
CA SER A 25 3.70 5.47 5.45
C SER A 25 4.02 6.49 4.36
N VAL A 26 3.60 6.24 3.11
CA VAL A 26 3.76 7.19 1.99
C VAL A 26 2.99 8.47 2.27
N MET A 27 1.75 8.35 2.75
CA MET A 27 0.94 9.50 3.14
C MET A 27 1.55 10.26 4.33
N ALA A 28 2.09 9.57 5.34
CA ALA A 28 2.76 10.20 6.47
C ALA A 28 4.01 10.97 6.01
N LEU A 29 4.82 10.39 5.13
CA LEU A 29 6.00 11.06 4.57
C LEU A 29 5.62 12.29 3.74
N THR A 30 4.49 12.23 3.03
CA THR A 30 3.88 13.38 2.35
C THR A 30 3.58 14.52 3.32
N VAL A 31 2.77 14.22 4.35
CA VAL A 31 2.31 15.23 5.30
C VAL A 31 3.48 15.79 6.09
N PHE A 32 4.48 14.96 6.42
CA PHE A 32 5.70 15.40 7.08
C PHE A 32 6.51 16.34 6.19
N ALA A 33 6.68 16.00 4.91
CA ALA A 33 7.43 16.82 3.98
C ALA A 33 6.82 18.22 3.80
N LEU A 34 5.48 18.33 3.80
CA LEU A 34 4.74 19.59 3.68
C LEU A 34 4.65 20.37 5.00
N SER A 35 4.31 19.70 6.10
CA SER A 35 4.08 20.37 7.38
C SER A 35 5.36 20.62 8.19
N ASN A 36 6.42 19.86 7.91
CA ASN A 36 7.64 19.78 8.73
C ASN A 36 7.34 19.53 10.23
N ASN A 37 6.15 19.00 10.56
CA ASN A 37 5.68 18.83 11.93
C ASN A 37 5.24 17.37 12.15
N PHE A 38 5.93 16.72 13.09
CA PHE A 38 5.70 15.32 13.43
C PHE A 38 4.28 15.08 13.99
N VAL A 39 3.77 15.99 14.82
CA VAL A 39 2.44 15.85 15.45
C VAL A 39 1.34 15.92 14.39
N VAL A 40 1.44 16.90 13.48
CA VAL A 40 0.47 17.07 12.37
C VAL A 40 0.49 15.85 11.46
N THR A 41 1.68 15.30 11.20
CA THR A 41 1.85 14.09 10.40
C THR A 41 1.13 12.89 10.97
N VAL A 42 1.35 12.60 12.26
CA VAL A 42 0.74 11.45 12.93
C VAL A 42 -0.77 11.65 13.04
N ALA A 43 -1.23 12.85 13.39
CA ALA A 43 -2.65 13.14 13.53
C ALA A 43 -3.42 13.00 12.20
N ALA A 44 -2.80 13.39 11.08
CA ALA A 44 -3.45 13.33 9.76
C ALA A 44 -3.38 11.95 9.11
N SER A 45 -2.30 11.19 9.32
CA SER A 45 -2.08 9.90 8.65
C SER A 45 -2.69 8.71 9.40
N THR A 46 -2.71 8.74 10.74
CA THR A 46 -3.21 7.62 11.56
C THR A 46 -4.66 7.25 11.26
N PRO A 47 -5.63 8.20 11.24
CA PRO A 47 -7.03 7.86 11.00
C PRO A 47 -7.23 7.20 9.62
N VAL A 48 -6.58 7.77 8.60
CA VAL A 48 -6.65 7.29 7.21
C VAL A 48 -6.02 5.91 7.09
N GLY A 49 -4.89 5.68 7.74
CA GLY A 49 -4.23 4.37 7.71
C GLY A 49 -5.01 3.26 8.41
N VAL A 50 -5.66 3.57 9.54
CA VAL A 50 -6.52 2.62 10.24
C VAL A 50 -7.74 2.28 9.40
N THR A 51 -8.42 3.27 8.83
CA THR A 51 -9.61 3.02 7.98
C THR A 51 -9.25 2.22 6.73
N LEU A 52 -8.15 2.57 6.05
CA LEU A 52 -7.67 1.84 4.88
C LEU A 52 -7.24 0.42 5.25
N GLY A 53 -6.60 0.21 6.41
CA GLY A 53 -6.19 -1.10 6.92
C GLY A 53 -7.36 -2.05 7.12
N ILE A 54 -8.41 -1.57 7.75
CA ILE A 54 -9.62 -2.36 7.99
C ILE A 54 -10.30 -2.68 6.66
N GLU A 55 -10.46 -1.69 5.78
CA GLU A 55 -11.17 -1.87 4.51
C GLU A 55 -10.40 -2.82 3.56
N LEU A 56 -9.09 -2.65 3.44
CA LEU A 56 -8.24 -3.54 2.64
C LEU A 56 -8.23 -4.95 3.22
N GLU A 57 -8.05 -5.12 4.53
CA GLU A 57 -8.07 -6.45 5.16
C GLU A 57 -9.43 -7.15 4.96
N GLN A 58 -10.54 -6.42 5.02
CA GLN A 58 -11.87 -6.95 4.72
C GLN A 58 -12.02 -7.34 3.24
N ARG A 59 -11.53 -6.52 2.29
CA ARG A 59 -11.57 -6.85 0.85
C ARG A 59 -10.74 -8.07 0.51
N PHE A 60 -9.54 -8.20 1.09
CA PHE A 60 -8.68 -9.38 0.88
C PHE A 60 -9.20 -10.65 1.58
N ARG A 61 -9.92 -10.53 2.71
CA ARG A 61 -10.60 -11.66 3.36
C ARG A 61 -11.93 -12.04 2.69
N GLY A 62 -12.65 -11.07 2.12
CA GLY A 62 -14.09 -11.13 1.86
C GLY A 62 -14.54 -11.94 0.64
N GLY A 63 -13.71 -12.17 -0.38
CA GLY A 63 -14.20 -12.98 -1.51
C GLY A 63 -13.42 -12.96 -2.82
N GLU A 64 -12.55 -11.99 -3.06
CA GLU A 64 -11.84 -11.91 -4.35
C GLU A 64 -10.51 -12.66 -4.30
N ARG A 65 -10.56 -13.97 -4.06
CA ARG A 65 -9.38 -14.84 -3.92
C ARG A 65 -8.65 -15.15 -5.23
N ASN A 66 -9.04 -14.53 -6.34
CA ASN A 66 -8.51 -14.79 -7.68
C ASN A 66 -7.83 -13.56 -8.30
N LEU A 67 -7.13 -12.76 -7.50
CA LEU A 67 -6.07 -11.92 -8.06
C LEU A 67 -4.98 -12.86 -8.58
N SER A 68 -4.99 -13.11 -9.89
CA SER A 68 -3.90 -13.82 -10.57
C SER A 68 -2.56 -13.26 -10.09
N SER A 69 -1.62 -14.15 -9.76
CA SER A 69 -0.26 -13.78 -9.31
C SER A 69 0.37 -12.71 -10.21
N ARG A 70 0.04 -12.71 -11.50
CA ARG A 70 0.48 -11.71 -12.47
C ARG A 70 -0.14 -10.33 -12.21
N THR A 71 -1.45 -10.27 -11.99
CA THR A 71 -2.17 -9.01 -11.71
C THR A 71 -1.72 -8.40 -10.38
N ALA A 72 -1.52 -9.20 -9.35
CA ALA A 72 -1.00 -8.74 -8.07
C ALA A 72 0.40 -8.13 -8.20
N LYS A 73 1.30 -8.76 -8.97
CA LYS A 73 2.65 -8.23 -9.25
C LYS A 73 2.61 -6.91 -10.01
N VAL A 74 1.71 -6.78 -10.99
CA VAL A 74 1.53 -5.53 -11.75
C VAL A 74 1.02 -4.41 -10.85
N LEU A 75 0.02 -4.69 -9.99
CA LEU A 75 -0.50 -3.73 -9.02
C LEU A 75 0.56 -3.26 -8.03
N LEU A 76 1.37 -4.19 -7.51
CA LEU A 76 2.49 -3.87 -6.63
C LEU A 76 3.57 -3.04 -7.34
N GLY A 77 3.87 -3.37 -8.59
CA GLY A 77 4.80 -2.61 -9.43
C GLY A 77 4.31 -1.18 -9.71
N LEU A 78 3.01 -1.01 -9.99
CA LEU A 78 2.39 0.29 -10.18
C LEU A 78 2.40 1.11 -8.88
N LEU A 79 2.12 0.46 -7.75
CA LEU A 79 2.19 1.08 -6.42
C LEU A 79 3.61 1.60 -6.15
N LEU A 80 4.63 0.75 -6.34
CA LEU A 80 6.03 1.12 -6.16
C LEU A 80 6.45 2.26 -7.10
N LEU A 81 6.04 2.22 -8.37
CA LEU A 81 6.29 3.30 -9.32
C LEU A 81 5.67 4.61 -8.84
N GLY A 82 4.41 4.57 -8.38
CA GLY A 82 3.72 5.72 -7.81
C GLY A 82 4.46 6.31 -6.61
N ILE A 83 4.98 5.46 -5.71
CA ILE A 83 5.78 5.89 -4.55
C ILE A 83 7.07 6.59 -5.00
N ILE A 84 7.79 6.03 -5.97
CA ILE A 84 9.04 6.61 -6.48
C ILE A 84 8.77 7.98 -7.11
N LEU A 85 7.76 8.06 -7.98
CA LEU A 85 7.39 9.31 -8.65
C LEU A 85 6.99 10.38 -7.62
N PHE A 86 6.25 9.98 -6.60
CA PHE A 86 5.82 10.84 -5.52
C PHE A 86 7.00 11.44 -4.74
N PHE A 87 7.99 10.63 -4.37
CA PHE A 87 9.21 11.11 -3.74
C PHE A 87 10.02 12.05 -4.64
N ALA A 88 10.09 11.75 -5.94
CA ALA A 88 10.76 12.62 -6.90
C ALA A 88 10.08 14.00 -7.00
N ILE A 89 8.75 14.06 -7.04
CA ILE A 89 7.98 15.32 -7.08
C ILE A 89 8.18 16.12 -5.79
N ILE A 90 8.06 15.50 -4.62
CA ILE A 90 8.27 16.20 -3.34
C ILE A 90 9.70 16.74 -3.24
N SER A 91 10.69 15.94 -3.64
CA SER A 91 12.08 16.36 -3.60
C SER A 91 12.31 17.53 -4.56
N PHE A 92 11.75 17.48 -5.77
CA PHE A 92 11.83 18.59 -6.72
C PHE A 92 11.18 19.88 -6.17
N LEU A 93 9.99 19.77 -5.57
CA LEU A 93 9.24 20.91 -5.03
C LEU A 93 9.90 21.53 -3.79
N LYS A 94 10.63 20.74 -2.99
CA LYS A 94 11.29 21.24 -1.76
C LYS A 94 12.69 21.80 -2.01
N PHE A 95 13.33 21.44 -3.12
CA PHE A 95 14.70 21.85 -3.48
C PHE A 95 14.77 22.91 -4.61
N THR A 96 13.62 23.37 -5.13
CA THR A 96 13.51 24.52 -6.04
C THR A 96 12.90 25.70 -5.29
#